data_AF-A0A8I0H4G1-F1
#
_entry.id   AF-A0A8I0H4G1-F1
#
_cell.length_a   1.000
_cell.length_b   1.000
_cell.length_c   1.000
_cell.angle_alpha   90.00
_cell.angle_beta   90.00
_cell.angle_gamma   90.00
#
_symmetry.space_group_name_H-M   'P 1'
#
loop_
_entity.id
_entity.type
_entity.pdbx_description
1 polymer ?
#
loop_
_entity_poly.entity_id
_entity_poly.type
_entity_poly.pdbx_seq_one_letter_code
_entity_poly.pdbx_strand_id
1 'polypeptide(L)' 'TRVLNSYGLSSKIMKEEKDRLSGEDTREGMTAIISIKHGDPQFEGQTKTKLGNSEVRQVVDKLFSEHFERFLYENPQVAR' A
#
# COMPACT_ATOMS: atom_id res chain seq x y z
N THR A 1 1.23 -4.09 1.69
CA THR A 1 1.43 -5.45 2.23
C THR A 1 0.51 -5.78 3.40
N ARG A 2 0.42 -4.98 4.47
CA ARG A 2 -0.44 -5.26 5.64
C ARG A 2 -1.90 -5.57 5.26
N VAL A 3 -2.51 -4.71 4.47
CA VAL A 3 -3.92 -4.86 4.03
C VAL A 3 -4.17 -6.19 3.32
N LEU A 4 -3.30 -6.58 2.38
CA LEU A 4 -3.42 -7.86 1.65
C LEU A 4 -3.35 -9.06 2.58
N ASN A 5 -2.39 -9.09 3.49
CA ASN A 5 -2.26 -10.18 4.46
C ASN A 5 -3.45 -10.23 5.42
N SER A 6 -3.95 -9.07 5.88
CA SER A 6 -5.15 -8.99 6.72
C SER A 6 -6.39 -9.52 5.99
N TYR A 7 -6.59 -9.10 4.74
CA TYR A 7 -7.72 -9.54 3.91
C TYR A 7 -7.62 -11.03 3.54
N GLY A 8 -6.43 -11.53 3.20
CA GLY A 8 -6.19 -12.93 2.86
C GLY A 8 -6.50 -13.87 4.03
N LEU A 9 -6.12 -13.49 5.25
CA LEU A 9 -6.42 -14.26 6.46
C LEU A 9 -7.93 -14.20 6.81
N SER A 10 -8.55 -13.02 6.79
CA SER A 10 -9.98 -12.88 7.13
C SER A 10 -10.90 -13.58 6.12
N SER A 11 -10.52 -13.58 4.84
CA SER A 11 -11.26 -14.22 3.74
C SER A 11 -10.94 -15.71 3.58
N LYS A 12 -10.10 -16.28 4.46
CA LYS A 12 -9.63 -17.68 4.43
C LYS A 12 -8.95 -18.08 3.12
N ILE A 13 -8.39 -17.10 2.40
CA ILE A 13 -7.56 -17.31 1.21
C ILE A 13 -6.18 -17.83 1.68
N MET A 14 -5.65 -17.24 2.75
CA MET A 14 -4.46 -17.71 3.46
C MET A 14 -4.89 -18.57 4.64
N LYS A 15 -4.29 -19.76 4.78
CA LYS A 15 -4.68 -20.74 5.80
C LYS A 15 -3.80 -20.65 7.04
N GLU A 16 -2.53 -20.32 6.86
CA GLU A 16 -1.54 -20.28 7.94
C GLU A 16 -0.69 -19.02 7.91
N GLU A 17 -0.06 -18.70 9.04
CA GLU A 17 0.79 -17.51 9.17
C GLU A 17 2.04 -17.57 8.27
N LYS A 18 2.45 -18.78 7.87
CA LYS A 18 3.54 -19.03 6.90
C LYS A 18 3.19 -18.63 5.47
N ASP A 19 1.90 -18.46 5.16
CA ASP A 19 1.42 -18.08 3.82
C ASP A 19 1.37 -16.55 3.63
N ARG A 20 1.87 -15.78 4.61
CA ARG A 20 1.91 -14.32 4.53
C ARG A 20 2.84 -13.86 3.42
N LEU A 21 2.33 -12.92 2.61
CA LEU A 21 3.09 -12.30 1.55
C LEU A 21 4.09 -11.28 2.12
N SER A 22 5.30 -11.32 1.59
CA SER A 22 6.32 -10.32 1.83
C SER A 22 6.00 -9.02 1.06
N GLY A 23 6.75 -7.96 1.36
CA GLY A 23 6.62 -6.72 0.61
C GLY A 23 6.95 -6.88 -0.86
N GLU A 24 7.91 -7.74 -1.18
CA GLU A 24 8.35 -8.03 -2.55
C GLU A 24 7.26 -8.76 -3.33
N ASP A 25 6.71 -9.83 -2.77
CA ASP A 25 5.62 -10.61 -3.39
C ASP A 25 4.42 -9.70 -3.71
N THR A 26 4.06 -8.80 -2.79
CA THR A 26 2.93 -7.89 -3.01
C THR A 26 3.16 -6.81 -4.07
N ARG A 27 4.41 -6.61 -4.51
CA ARG A 27 4.74 -5.62 -5.56
C ARG A 27 5.12 -6.28 -6.88
N GLU A 28 5.21 -7.61 -6.92
CA GLU A 28 5.48 -8.34 -8.15
C GLU A 28 4.35 -8.10 -9.16
N GLY A 29 4.71 -7.75 -10.40
CA GLY A 29 3.74 -7.43 -11.45
C GLY A 29 2.92 -6.15 -11.23
N MET A 30 3.16 -5.39 -10.15
CA MET A 30 2.39 -4.20 -9.82
C MET A 30 2.91 -2.98 -10.58
N THR A 31 2.02 -2.32 -11.32
CA THR A 31 2.24 -0.97 -11.83
C THR A 31 1.39 0.00 -11.01
N ALA A 32 2.03 0.98 -10.38
CA ALA A 32 1.35 1.99 -9.59
C ALA A 32 1.92 3.38 -9.86
N ILE A 33 1.03 4.38 -9.85
CA ILE A 33 1.40 5.79 -9.93
C ILE A 33 1.00 6.44 -8.62
N ILE A 34 1.96 7.07 -7.94
CA ILE A 34 1.72 7.82 -6.70
C ILE A 34 2.04 9.29 -6.99
N SER A 35 1.00 10.12 -6.95
CA SER A 35 1.12 11.56 -7.17
C SER A 35 0.63 12.30 -5.91
N ILE A 36 1.49 13.15 -5.37
CA ILE A 36 1.21 13.90 -4.14
C ILE A 36 1.31 15.39 -4.45
N LYS A 37 0.30 16.15 -4.04
CA LYS A 37 0.34 17.61 -4.02
C LYS A 37 0.57 18.06 -2.58
N HIS A 38 1.72 18.65 -2.31
CA HIS A 38 2.09 19.15 -0.99
C HIS A 38 2.32 20.66 -1.06
N GLY A 39 1.81 21.40 -0.08
CA GLY A 39 1.93 22.87 -0.05
C GLY A 39 3.37 23.35 0.16
N ASP A 40 4.12 22.65 1.00
CA ASP A 40 5.51 22.95 1.31
C ASP A 40 6.38 21.68 1.22
N PRO A 41 6.77 21.24 -0.01
CA PRO A 41 7.48 19.99 -0.19
C PRO A 41 8.97 20.15 0.13
N GLN A 42 9.48 19.27 1.00
CA GLN A 42 10.88 19.17 1.37
C GLN A 42 11.50 17.99 0.63
N PHE A 43 12.62 18.21 -0.05
CA PHE A 43 13.30 17.16 -0.80
C PHE A 43 14.75 16.98 -0.37
N GLU A 44 15.25 15.75 -0.50
CA GLU A 44 16.68 15.47 -0.38
C GLU A 44 17.41 15.97 -1.63
N GLY A 45 18.11 17.10 -1.47
CA GLY A 45 18.94 17.71 -2.51
C GLY A 45 18.16 18.39 -3.64
N GLN A 46 18.90 18.96 -4.58
CA GLN A 46 18.35 19.78 -5.66
C GLN A 46 17.58 18.95 -6.71
N THR A 47 18.00 17.72 -6.96
CA THR A 47 17.39 16.81 -7.96
C THR A 47 16.05 16.24 -7.51
N LYS A 48 15.62 16.51 -6.25
CA LYS A 48 14.33 16.12 -5.70
C LYS A 48 14.07 14.61 -5.75
N THR A 49 15.12 13.80 -5.56
CA THR A 49 15.05 12.33 -5.69
C THR A 49 14.19 11.68 -4.61
N LYS A 50 14.12 12.29 -3.43
CA LYS A 50 13.33 11.76 -2.31
C LYS A 50 12.60 12.88 -1.59
N LEU A 51 11.30 12.68 -1.38
CA LEU A 51 10.47 13.56 -0.56
C LEU A 51 10.75 13.28 0.93
N GLY A 52 11.13 14.32 1.67
CA GLY A 52 11.53 14.27 3.08
C GLY A 52 10.40 14.53 4.07
N ASN A 53 9.21 14.95 3.61
CA ASN A 53 8.03 15.18 4.43
C ASN A 53 7.56 13.87 5.11
N SER A 54 7.95 13.66 6.36
CA SER A 54 7.63 12.44 7.13
C SER A 54 6.11 12.26 7.36
N GLU A 55 5.37 13.37 7.44
CA GLU A 55 3.92 13.43 7.57
C GLU A 55 3.21 12.87 6.34
N VAL A 56 3.77 13.07 5.15
CA VAL A 56 3.18 12.58 3.90
C VAL A 56 3.11 11.06 3.90
N ARG A 57 4.13 10.38 4.44
CA ARG A 57 4.10 8.92 4.58
C ARG A 57 2.92 8.44 5.42
N GLN A 58 2.67 9.08 6.56
CA GLN A 58 1.58 8.70 7.47
C GLN A 58 0.21 8.91 6.82
N VAL A 59 0.04 10.04 6.13
CA VAL A 59 -1.20 10.38 5.41
C VAL A 59 -1.46 9.38 4.28
N VAL A 60 -0.46 9.10 3.44
CA VAL A 60 -0.59 8.17 2.31
C VAL A 60 -0.85 6.75 2.81
N ASP A 61 -0.16 6.28 3.84
CA ASP A 61 -0.35 4.93 4.39
C ASP A 61 -1.77 4.73 4.95
N LYS A 62 -2.30 5.74 5.67
CA LYS A 62 -3.67 5.72 6.19
C LYS A 62 -4.70 5.67 5.05
N LEU A 63 -4.62 6.60 4.10
CA LEU A 63 -5.57 6.69 2.99
C LEU A 63 -5.51 5.44 2.09
N PHE A 64 -4.30 5.00 1.75
CA PHE A 64 -4.13 3.79 0.94
C PHE A 64 -4.70 2.58 1.66
N SER A 65 -4.43 2.43 2.96
CA SER A 65 -4.92 1.28 3.71
C SER A 65 -6.45 1.20 3.72
N GLU A 66 -7.12 2.32 4.03
CA GLU A 66 -8.58 2.40 4.09
C GLU A 66 -9.23 2.14 2.73
N HIS A 67 -8.77 2.82 1.68
CA HIS A 67 -9.37 2.68 0.35
C HIS A 67 -9.05 1.33 -0.29
N PHE A 68 -7.85 0.81 -0.08
CA PHE A 68 -7.46 -0.47 -0.65
C PHE A 68 -8.18 -1.63 0.04
N GLU A 69 -8.34 -1.59 1.36
CA GLU A 69 -9.14 -2.57 2.09
C GLU A 69 -10.59 -2.59 1.56
N ARG A 70 -11.20 -1.40 1.45
CA ARG A 70 -12.53 -1.26 0.88
C ARG A 70 -12.62 -1.82 -0.54
N PHE A 71 -11.65 -1.50 -1.39
CA PHE A 71 -11.59 -1.99 -2.77
C PHE A 71 -11.57 -3.52 -2.83
N LEU A 72 -10.79 -4.20 -1.98
CA LEU A 72 -10.71 -5.65 -1.94
C LEU A 72 -12.05 -6.28 -1.53
N TYR A 73 -12.73 -5.72 -0.53
CA TYR A 73 -14.06 -6.18 -0.12
C TYR A 73 -15.14 -5.95 -1.19
N GLU A 74 -15.10 -4.81 -1.89
CA GLU A 74 -16.05 -4.49 -2.96
C GLU A 74 -15.77 -5.30 -4.24
N ASN A 75 -14.55 -5.80 -4.45
CA ASN A 75 -14.14 -6.53 -5.65
C ASN A 75 -13.58 -7.94 -5.34
N PRO A 76 -14.39 -8.89 -4.81
CA PRO A 76 -13.89 -10.21 -4.41
C PRO A 76 -13.28 -11.05 -5.53
N GLN A 77 -13.65 -10.81 -6.80
CA GLN A 77 -13.08 -11.52 -7.94
C GLN A 77 -11.66 -11.07 -8.27
N VAL A 78 -11.36 -9.80 -8.05
CA VAL A 78 -10.01 -9.23 -8.26
C VAL A 78 -9.12 -9.50 -7.05
N ALA A 79 -9.71 -9.60 -5.87
CA ALA A 79 -9.00 -9.77 -4.61
C ALA A 79 -8.60 -11.23 -4.27
N ARG A 80 -9.05 -12.22 -5.05
CA ARG A 80 -8.79 -13.64 -4.82
C ARG A 80 -7.58 -14.16 -5.58
#